data_AF-A0A4Q3XU96-F1
#
_entry.id   AF-A0A4Q3XU96-F1
#
_cell.length_a   1.000
_cell.length_b   1.000
_cell.length_c   1.000
_cell.angle_alpha   90.00
_cell.angle_beta   90.00
_cell.angle_gamma   90.00
#
_symmetry.space_group_name_H-M   'P 1'
#
loop_
_entity.id
_entity.type
_entity.pdbx_description
1 polymer ?
#
loop_
_entity_poly.entity_id
_entity_poly.type
_entity_poly.pdbx_seq_one_letter_code
_entity_poly.pdbx_strand_id
1 'polypeptide(L)'
;MANPPFAVDIKQSDMLSPYEVAHKKDGKLESKVARDLLFIERNIDFLRPGGRMAVVLPQGRFNNSSDQRLREFIMERCRILAVVGLHPNTFKPHTGTKTSVLFVQKWNDDPTAGPLCPREEDYNIFFATQQVESVDNSGRKVYRKNPDGTFLRDSHNHLIVEHDLFNHDGLTQDGIAEAFEEFARREGLPFFR
;
A
#
# COMPACT_ATOMS: atom_id res chain seq x y z
N MET A 1 4.00 -2.59 -8.27
CA MET A 1 2.89 -2.83 -7.34
C MET A 1 2.96 -4.28 -6.89
N ALA A 2 2.59 -4.59 -5.65
CA ALA A 2 2.64 -5.94 -5.11
C ALA A 2 1.45 -6.25 -4.19
N ASN A 3 0.98 -7.50 -4.22
CA ASN A 3 0.08 -8.08 -3.24
C ASN A 3 0.70 -9.42 -2.79
N PRO A 4 1.70 -9.38 -1.88
CA PRO A 4 2.44 -10.56 -1.50
C PRO A 4 1.51 -11.59 -0.83
N PRO A 5 1.73 -12.89 -1.03
CA PRO A 5 0.91 -13.92 -0.41
C PRO A 5 0.97 -13.80 1.13
N PHE A 6 -0.20 -13.65 1.73
CA PHE A 6 -0.35 -13.58 3.19
C PHE A 6 -0.29 -14.98 3.79
N ALA A 7 0.30 -15.08 4.98
CA ALA A 7 0.30 -16.26 5.83
C ALA A 7 0.96 -17.52 5.24
N VAL A 8 2.29 -17.61 5.38
CA VAL A 8 3.04 -18.82 5.78
C VAL A 8 4.38 -18.32 6.33
N ASP A 9 4.83 -18.83 7.46
CA ASP A 9 6.16 -18.55 7.98
C ASP A 9 7.23 -19.35 7.20
N ILE A 10 8.30 -18.69 6.78
CA ILE A 10 9.52 -19.35 6.28
C ILE A 10 10.40 -19.70 7.47
N LYS A 11 10.92 -20.93 7.50
CA LYS A 11 11.77 -21.46 8.60
C LYS A 11 13.16 -21.89 8.14
N GLN A 12 13.33 -22.03 6.84
CA GLN A 12 14.56 -22.48 6.19
C GLN A 12 15.62 -21.39 6.33
N SER A 13 16.70 -21.67 7.07
CA SER A 13 17.70 -20.68 7.44
C SER A 13 18.48 -20.13 6.24
N ASP A 14 18.71 -20.95 5.22
CA ASP A 14 19.30 -20.58 3.94
C ASP A 14 18.42 -19.61 3.14
N MET A 15 17.10 -19.71 3.27
CA MET A 15 16.17 -18.75 2.67
C MET A 15 16.06 -17.45 3.47
N LEU A 16 16.28 -17.49 4.79
CA LEU A 16 16.16 -16.35 5.67
C LEU A 16 17.45 -15.51 5.74
N SER A 17 18.61 -16.15 5.71
CA SER A 17 19.91 -15.48 5.88
C SER A 17 20.23 -14.33 4.91
N PRO A 18 19.67 -14.25 3.68
CA PRO A 18 19.92 -13.11 2.83
C PRO A 18 19.13 -11.85 3.18
N TYR A 19 18.17 -11.93 4.10
CA TYR A 19 17.22 -10.84 4.39
C TYR A 19 17.51 -10.17 5.72
N GLU A 20 17.74 -8.87 5.71
CA GLU A 20 17.98 -8.07 6.91
C GLU A 20 16.82 -8.13 7.90
N VAL A 21 15.57 -8.10 7.40
CA VAL A 21 14.39 -8.21 8.26
C VAL A 21 14.28 -9.57 8.96
N ALA A 22 15.05 -10.57 8.51
CA ALA A 22 15.10 -11.91 9.12
C ALA A 22 16.18 -12.07 10.21
N HIS A 23 17.10 -11.12 10.37
CA HIS A 23 18.02 -11.11 11.50
C HIS A 23 17.32 -10.56 12.75
N LYS A 24 17.96 -10.51 13.92
CA LYS A 24 17.54 -9.79 15.14
C LYS A 24 18.43 -8.56 15.33
N LYS A 25 18.11 -7.71 16.32
CA LYS A 25 19.01 -6.60 16.70
C LYS A 25 20.40 -7.07 17.15
N ASP A 26 20.51 -8.29 17.70
CA ASP A 26 21.78 -8.92 18.08
C ASP A 26 22.45 -9.70 16.91
N GLY A 27 21.94 -9.56 15.69
CA GLY A 27 22.47 -10.20 14.48
C GLY A 27 22.05 -11.66 14.29
N LYS A 28 21.44 -12.31 15.30
CA LYS A 28 21.00 -13.71 15.18
C LYS A 28 19.82 -13.84 14.22
N LEU A 29 19.77 -14.95 13.48
CA LEU A 29 18.65 -15.24 12.59
C LEU A 29 17.38 -15.54 13.39
N GLU A 30 16.24 -15.06 12.91
CA GLU A 30 14.93 -15.46 13.41
C GLU A 30 14.66 -16.93 13.06
N SER A 31 13.98 -17.64 13.96
CA SER A 31 13.62 -19.05 13.73
C SER A 31 12.50 -19.22 12.71
N LYS A 32 11.72 -18.16 12.51
CA LYS A 32 10.64 -18.09 11.54
C LYS A 32 10.35 -16.64 11.19
N VAL A 33 10.09 -16.37 9.91
CA VAL A 33 9.73 -15.03 9.44
C VAL A 33 8.52 -15.13 8.52
N ALA A 34 7.55 -14.26 8.73
CA ALA A 34 6.39 -14.20 7.88
C ALA A 34 6.79 -13.74 6.46
N ARG A 35 6.30 -14.46 5.45
CA ARG A 35 6.70 -14.28 4.06
C ARG A 35 6.50 -12.85 3.54
N ASP A 36 5.43 -12.18 3.94
CA ASP A 36 5.14 -10.80 3.55
C ASP A 36 6.26 -9.83 3.95
N LEU A 37 6.95 -10.05 5.08
CA LEU A 37 8.10 -9.24 5.50
C LEU A 37 9.27 -9.35 4.52
N LEU A 38 9.60 -10.58 4.11
CA LEU A 38 10.69 -10.84 3.14
C LEU A 38 10.37 -10.23 1.78
N PHE A 39 9.09 -10.26 1.39
CA PHE A 39 8.65 -9.61 0.15
C PHE A 39 8.77 -8.10 0.23
N ILE A 40 8.49 -7.46 1.37
CA ILE A 40 8.66 -6.01 1.51
C ILE A 40 10.12 -5.62 1.24
N GLU A 41 11.07 -6.26 1.92
CA GLU A 41 12.50 -6.05 1.69
C GLU A 41 12.88 -6.26 0.23
N ARG A 42 12.51 -7.41 -0.35
CA ARG A 42 12.83 -7.72 -1.75
C ARG A 42 12.28 -6.69 -2.74
N ASN A 43 11.05 -6.22 -2.54
CA ASN A 43 10.46 -5.23 -3.43
C ASN A 43 11.16 -3.87 -3.30
N ILE A 44 11.56 -3.46 -2.09
CA ILE A 44 12.33 -2.22 -1.85
C ILE A 44 13.71 -2.31 -2.49
N ASP A 45 14.37 -3.47 -2.42
CA ASP A 45 15.67 -3.69 -3.06
C ASP A 45 15.59 -3.51 -4.58
N PHE A 46 14.51 -4.02 -5.20
CA PHE A 46 14.27 -3.89 -6.63
C PHE A 46 13.84 -2.49 -7.08
N LEU A 47 13.47 -1.60 -6.17
CA LEU A 47 13.25 -0.20 -6.54
C LEU A 47 14.59 0.45 -6.92
N ARG A 48 14.62 1.06 -8.11
CA ARG A 48 15.64 2.06 -8.44
C ARG A 48 15.58 3.22 -7.43
N PRO A 49 16.67 3.97 -7.21
CA PRO A 49 16.63 5.18 -6.40
C PRO A 49 15.51 6.13 -6.83
N GLY A 50 14.72 6.64 -5.87
CA GLY A 50 13.56 7.49 -6.16
C GLY A 50 12.36 6.75 -6.76
N GLY A 51 12.45 5.44 -6.96
CA GLY A 51 11.36 4.58 -7.42
C GLY A 51 10.24 4.48 -6.39
N ARG A 52 9.02 4.21 -6.85
CA ARG A 52 7.80 4.14 -6.03
C ARG A 52 7.24 2.73 -6.01
N MET A 53 6.71 2.32 -4.86
CA MET A 53 6.01 1.04 -4.68
C MET A 53 4.66 1.29 -4.00
N ALA A 54 3.67 0.51 -4.42
CA ALA A 54 2.43 0.28 -3.67
C ALA A 54 2.37 -1.22 -3.30
N VAL A 55 2.15 -1.53 -2.02
CA VAL A 55 2.07 -2.91 -1.52
C VAL A 55 0.87 -3.08 -0.59
N VAL A 56 0.07 -4.12 -0.83
CA VAL A 56 -1.04 -4.50 0.06
C VAL A 56 -0.48 -5.32 1.23
N LEU A 57 -0.80 -4.91 2.47
CA LEU A 57 -0.36 -5.60 3.68
C LEU A 57 -1.52 -5.74 4.68
N PRO A 58 -1.49 -6.75 5.57
CA PRO A 58 -2.40 -6.82 6.70
C PRO A 58 -2.27 -5.58 7.59
N GLN A 59 -3.39 -5.09 8.13
CA GLN A 59 -3.39 -3.87 8.95
C GLN A 59 -2.45 -3.98 10.17
N GLY A 60 -2.27 -5.19 10.71
CA GLY A 60 -1.36 -5.48 11.83
C GLY A 60 0.07 -4.96 11.63
N ARG A 61 0.58 -4.96 10.38
CA ARG A 61 1.94 -4.51 10.07
C ARG A 61 2.18 -3.04 10.40
N PHE A 62 1.11 -2.24 10.39
CA PHE A 62 1.17 -0.80 10.61
C PHE A 62 1.09 -0.41 12.09
N ASN A 63 0.51 -1.25 12.96
CA ASN A 63 0.18 -0.86 14.34
C ASN A 63 0.71 -1.81 15.43
N ASN A 64 1.02 -3.07 15.12
CA ASN A 64 1.51 -4.00 16.12
C ASN A 64 2.90 -3.59 16.63
N SER A 65 3.13 -3.70 17.93
CA SER A 65 4.44 -3.44 18.56
C SER A 65 5.51 -4.42 18.06
N SER A 66 5.12 -5.68 17.80
CA SER A 66 6.01 -6.70 17.23
C SER A 66 6.53 -6.35 15.84
N ASP A 67 5.83 -5.49 15.11
CA ASP A 67 6.17 -5.08 13.74
C ASP A 67 6.91 -3.72 13.70
N GLN A 68 7.32 -3.18 14.86
CA GLN A 68 8.05 -1.91 14.94
C GLN A 68 9.30 -1.91 14.04
N ARG A 69 10.09 -2.99 14.08
CA ARG A 69 11.32 -3.08 13.31
C ARG A 69 11.09 -3.10 11.80
N LEU A 70 9.97 -3.65 11.35
CA LEU A 70 9.60 -3.55 9.93
C LEU A 70 9.35 -2.09 9.55
N ARG A 71 8.63 -1.34 10.39
CA ARG A 71 8.37 0.08 10.14
C ARG A 71 9.67 0.89 10.12
N GLU A 72 10.57 0.64 11.08
CA GLU A 72 11.92 1.22 11.11
C GLU A 72 12.68 0.92 9.81
N PHE A 73 12.74 -0.36 9.40
CA PHE A 73 13.39 -0.80 8.16
C PHE A 73 12.86 -0.09 6.92
N ILE A 74 11.53 0.09 6.81
CA ILE A 74 10.90 0.81 5.71
C ILE A 74 11.27 2.30 5.74
N MET A 75 11.14 2.97 6.90
CA MET A 75 11.41 4.41 7.03
C MET A 75 12.89 4.75 6.78
N GLU A 76 13.80 3.86 7.14
CA GLU A 76 15.23 4.02 6.85
C GLU A 76 15.55 4.05 5.35
N ARG A 77 14.76 3.34 4.52
CA ARG A 77 15.02 3.12 3.08
C ARG A 77 14.08 3.89 2.17
N CYS A 78 12.92 4.27 2.66
CA CYS A 78 11.87 4.90 1.88
C CYS A 78 11.14 5.99 2.66
N ARG A 79 10.70 7.02 1.92
CA ARG A 79 9.63 7.92 2.33
C ARG A 79 8.30 7.18 2.30
N ILE A 80 7.53 7.26 3.37
CA ILE A 80 6.13 6.82 3.34
C ILE A 80 5.30 7.93 2.71
N LEU A 81 4.65 7.65 1.59
CA LEU A 81 3.80 8.62 0.89
C LEU A 81 2.36 8.59 1.42
N ALA A 82 1.83 7.38 1.56
CA ALA A 82 0.46 7.17 2.00
C ALA A 82 0.24 5.79 2.63
N VAL A 83 -0.75 5.72 3.53
CA VAL A 83 -1.33 4.47 4.02
C VAL A 83 -2.84 4.54 3.83
N VAL A 84 -3.36 3.68 2.95
CA VAL A 84 -4.79 3.65 2.62
C VAL A 84 -5.40 2.36 3.14
N GLY A 85 -6.23 2.46 4.18
CA GLY A 85 -7.02 1.35 4.70
C GLY A 85 -8.10 0.92 3.71
N LEU A 86 -8.22 -0.39 3.45
CA LEU A 86 -9.25 -0.93 2.58
C LEU A 86 -10.48 -1.37 3.38
N HIS A 87 -11.64 -1.38 2.73
CA HIS A 87 -12.87 -1.89 3.32
C HIS A 87 -12.71 -3.38 3.71
N PRO A 88 -13.26 -3.85 4.85
CA PRO A 88 -13.06 -5.23 5.31
C PRO A 88 -13.48 -6.31 4.30
N ASN A 89 -14.42 -5.99 3.41
CA ASN A 89 -14.92 -6.93 2.41
C ASN A 89 -14.15 -6.91 1.08
N THR A 90 -13.16 -6.03 0.91
CA THR A 90 -12.41 -5.87 -0.35
C THR A 90 -11.79 -7.18 -0.86
N PHE A 91 -11.40 -8.09 0.03
CA PHE A 91 -10.81 -9.39 -0.32
C PHE A 91 -11.74 -10.60 -0.08
N LYS A 92 -13.05 -10.37 0.16
CA LYS A 92 -14.02 -11.47 0.20
C LYS A 92 -14.24 -12.08 -1.19
N PRO A 93 -14.52 -13.39 -1.26
CA PRO A 93 -14.72 -14.33 -0.16
C PRO A 93 -13.42 -14.99 0.35
N HIS A 94 -12.25 -14.61 -0.18
CA HIS A 94 -10.99 -15.27 0.10
C HIS A 94 -10.48 -15.03 1.53
N THR A 95 -10.63 -13.81 2.05
CA THR A 95 -10.26 -13.49 3.44
C THR A 95 -11.08 -12.32 3.98
N GLY A 96 -11.31 -12.35 5.31
CA GLY A 96 -11.83 -11.21 6.08
C GLY A 96 -10.74 -10.37 6.75
N THR A 97 -9.46 -10.64 6.48
CA THR A 97 -8.35 -9.86 7.02
C THR A 97 -8.44 -8.42 6.53
N LYS A 98 -8.51 -7.47 7.47
CA LYS A 98 -8.42 -6.04 7.15
C LYS A 98 -7.01 -5.71 6.65
N THR A 99 -6.96 -5.05 5.51
CA THR A 99 -5.72 -4.76 4.77
C THR A 99 -5.59 -3.27 4.53
N SER A 100 -4.38 -2.84 4.21
CA SER A 100 -4.09 -1.48 3.78
C SER A 100 -3.07 -1.51 2.65
N VAL A 101 -3.10 -0.49 1.81
CA VAL A 101 -2.09 -0.26 0.78
C VAL A 101 -1.08 0.73 1.32
N LEU A 102 0.18 0.31 1.41
CA LEU A 102 1.31 1.16 1.72
C LEU A 102 1.91 1.69 0.43
N PHE A 103 2.02 3.01 0.32
CA PHE A 103 2.71 3.70 -0.76
C PHE A 103 4.02 4.26 -0.22
N VAL A 104 5.13 3.90 -0.86
CA VAL A 104 6.47 4.35 -0.49
C VAL A 104 7.25 4.82 -1.71
N GLN A 105 8.21 5.70 -1.47
CA GLN A 105 9.22 6.09 -2.44
C GLN A 105 10.61 5.87 -1.86
N LYS A 106 11.46 5.12 -2.56
CA LYS A 106 12.83 4.85 -2.10
C LYS A 106 13.63 6.14 -2.04
N TRP A 107 14.33 6.35 -0.94
CA TRP A 107 15.21 7.51 -0.78
C TRP A 107 16.25 7.54 -1.90
N ASN A 108 16.60 8.74 -2.33
CA ASN A 108 17.66 8.97 -3.29
C ASN A 108 18.46 10.22 -2.93
N ASP A 109 19.61 9.99 -2.31
CA ASP A 109 20.57 11.03 -1.99
C ASP A 109 21.65 11.18 -3.07
N ASP A 110 21.62 10.35 -4.12
CA ASP A 110 22.55 10.45 -5.25
C ASP A 110 22.17 11.66 -6.14
N PRO A 111 22.99 12.73 -6.16
CA PRO A 111 22.71 13.91 -6.96
C PRO A 111 22.76 13.62 -8.47
N THR A 112 23.47 12.56 -8.88
CA THR A 112 23.66 12.21 -10.29
C THR A 112 22.48 11.44 -10.88
N ALA A 113 21.71 10.75 -10.04
CA ALA A 113 20.45 10.10 -10.41
C ALA A 113 19.25 11.07 -10.45
N GLY A 114 19.46 12.33 -10.04
CA GLY A 114 18.46 13.38 -9.91
C GLY A 114 17.68 13.29 -8.59
N PRO A 115 17.31 14.42 -7.95
CA PRO A 115 16.71 14.43 -6.61
C PRO A 115 15.23 14.01 -6.66
N LEU A 116 14.96 12.77 -7.06
CA LEU A 116 13.60 12.23 -7.17
C LEU A 116 12.93 12.06 -5.79
N CYS A 117 13.72 11.82 -4.74
CA CYS A 117 13.26 11.67 -3.35
C CYS A 117 14.44 11.83 -2.36
N PRO A 118 15.00 13.04 -2.17
CA PRO A 118 16.05 13.26 -1.16
C PRO A 118 15.58 12.82 0.23
N ARG A 119 16.48 12.35 1.07
CA ARG A 119 16.15 11.97 2.45
C ARG A 119 15.66 13.17 3.24
N GLU A 120 14.52 12.97 3.90
CA GLU A 120 13.87 13.95 4.76
C GLU A 120 13.41 13.23 6.02
N GLU A 121 13.79 13.74 7.19
CA GLU A 121 13.50 13.09 8.47
C GLU A 121 12.09 13.41 8.99
N ASP A 122 11.57 14.61 8.68
CA ASP A 122 10.23 15.04 9.08
C ASP A 122 9.40 15.36 7.85
N TYR A 123 8.39 14.53 7.56
CA TYR A 123 7.53 14.68 6.41
C TYR A 123 6.11 14.23 6.72
N ASN A 124 5.13 14.86 6.06
CA ASN A 124 3.74 14.46 6.19
C ASN A 124 3.47 13.14 5.47
N ILE A 125 2.58 12.33 6.05
CA ILE A 125 2.08 11.08 5.47
C ILE A 125 0.57 11.22 5.23
N PHE A 126 0.12 10.84 4.04
CA PHE A 126 -1.31 10.81 3.75
C PHE A 126 -1.97 9.55 4.32
N PHE A 127 -3.03 9.73 5.12
CA PHE A 127 -3.83 8.63 5.64
C PHE A 127 -5.26 8.72 5.13
N ALA A 128 -5.78 7.60 4.65
CA ALA A 128 -7.18 7.48 4.26
C ALA A 128 -7.73 6.09 4.54
N THR A 129 -9.04 5.93 4.53
CA THR A 129 -9.70 4.63 4.66
C THR A 129 -10.92 4.60 3.75
N GLN A 130 -10.98 3.58 2.89
CA GLN A 130 -12.15 3.27 2.07
C GLN A 130 -13.36 3.02 2.98
N GLN A 131 -14.37 3.87 2.89
CA GLN A 131 -15.61 3.76 3.66
C GLN A 131 -16.67 2.96 2.90
N VAL A 132 -16.63 3.01 1.58
CA VAL A 132 -17.69 2.46 0.73
C VAL A 132 -17.37 1.02 0.35
N GLU A 133 -18.35 0.13 0.56
CA GLU A 133 -18.27 -1.28 0.26
C GLU A 133 -18.33 -1.55 -1.25
N SER A 134 -17.23 -2.03 -1.83
CA SER A 134 -17.16 -2.43 -3.24
C SER A 134 -17.51 -3.89 -3.49
N VAL A 135 -17.50 -4.70 -2.43
CA VAL A 135 -17.75 -6.14 -2.43
C VAL A 135 -18.59 -6.48 -1.22
N ASP A 136 -19.72 -7.15 -1.41
CA ASP A 136 -20.65 -7.52 -0.35
C ASP A 136 -20.09 -8.63 0.56
N ASN A 137 -20.81 -8.95 1.63
CA ASN A 137 -20.44 -10.01 2.55
C ASN A 137 -20.36 -11.42 1.93
N SER A 138 -20.96 -11.62 0.76
CA SER A 138 -20.90 -12.87 -0.02
C SER A 138 -19.76 -12.88 -1.05
N GLY A 139 -18.97 -11.81 -1.16
CA GLY A 139 -17.89 -11.70 -2.13
C GLY A 139 -18.35 -11.24 -3.52
N ARG A 140 -19.55 -10.67 -3.66
CA ARG A 140 -20.08 -10.17 -4.94
C ARG A 140 -19.84 -8.66 -5.04
N LYS A 141 -19.50 -8.18 -6.24
CA LYS A 141 -19.33 -6.74 -6.49
C LYS A 141 -20.64 -5.99 -6.24
N VAL A 142 -20.53 -4.87 -5.52
CA VAL A 142 -21.62 -3.89 -5.38
C VAL A 142 -21.46 -2.89 -6.51
N TYR A 143 -22.52 -2.60 -7.25
CA TYR A 143 -22.48 -1.69 -8.40
C TYR A 143 -23.25 -0.41 -8.12
N ARG A 144 -22.70 0.71 -8.59
CA ARG A 144 -23.35 2.03 -8.54
C ARG A 144 -24.66 2.00 -9.30
N LYS A 145 -25.66 2.70 -8.79
CA LYS A 145 -26.96 2.88 -9.45
C LYS A 145 -27.24 4.36 -9.72
N ASN A 146 -27.89 4.61 -10.83
CA ASN A 146 -28.51 5.89 -11.17
C ASN A 146 -29.74 6.14 -10.29
N PRO A 147 -30.26 7.38 -10.22
CA PRO A 147 -31.50 7.69 -9.50
C PRO A 147 -32.72 6.89 -9.95
N ASP A 148 -32.75 6.43 -11.21
CA ASP A 148 -33.80 5.59 -11.78
C ASP A 148 -33.67 4.10 -11.43
N GLY A 149 -32.63 3.72 -10.67
CA GLY A 149 -32.36 2.36 -10.22
C GLY A 149 -31.57 1.49 -11.21
N THR A 150 -31.29 1.99 -12.41
CA THR A 150 -30.40 1.30 -13.37
C THR A 150 -28.94 1.37 -12.92
N PHE A 151 -28.08 0.48 -13.41
CA PHE A 151 -26.66 0.51 -13.05
C PHE A 151 -25.91 1.60 -13.84
N LEU A 152 -25.06 2.35 -13.14
CA LEU A 152 -24.18 3.34 -13.74
C LEU A 152 -23.08 2.64 -14.54
N ARG A 153 -22.73 3.22 -15.69
CA ARG A 153 -21.74 2.67 -16.63
C ARG A 153 -20.71 3.70 -17.05
N ASP A 154 -19.50 3.23 -17.33
CA ASP A 154 -18.42 4.04 -17.89
C ASP A 154 -18.64 4.32 -19.40
N SER A 155 -17.73 5.09 -20.00
CA SER A 155 -17.73 5.41 -21.44
C SER A 155 -17.59 4.20 -22.36
N HIS A 156 -17.16 3.05 -21.83
CA HIS A 156 -17.01 1.78 -22.54
C HIS A 156 -18.17 0.81 -22.24
N ASN A 157 -19.24 1.29 -21.59
CA ASN A 157 -20.43 0.53 -21.23
C ASN A 157 -20.19 -0.57 -20.17
N HIS A 158 -19.10 -0.50 -19.39
CA HIS A 158 -18.88 -1.38 -18.24
C HIS A 158 -19.62 -0.88 -17.00
N LEU A 159 -20.04 -1.80 -16.13
CA LEU A 159 -20.67 -1.45 -14.86
C LEU A 159 -19.65 -0.84 -13.90
N ILE A 160 -20.00 0.29 -13.28
CA ILE A 160 -19.18 0.94 -12.26
C ILE A 160 -19.41 0.28 -10.90
N VAL A 161 -18.31 -0.19 -10.28
CA VAL A 161 -18.33 -0.75 -8.93
C VAL A 161 -18.44 0.38 -7.91
N GLU A 162 -19.27 0.18 -6.89
CA GLU A 162 -19.49 1.11 -5.78
C GLU A 162 -18.20 1.28 -4.96
N HIS A 163 -17.67 2.50 -4.83
CA HIS A 163 -16.53 2.83 -3.97
C HIS A 163 -16.34 4.35 -3.79
N ASP A 164 -15.42 4.72 -2.90
CA ASP A 164 -14.91 6.08 -2.64
C ASP A 164 -13.40 6.22 -2.91
N LEU A 165 -12.81 5.28 -3.67
CA LEU A 165 -11.37 5.27 -3.95
C LEU A 165 -10.91 6.34 -4.95
N PHE A 166 -11.65 6.57 -6.03
CA PHE A 166 -11.31 7.53 -7.10
C PHE A 166 -12.56 7.94 -7.89
N ASN A 167 -12.45 9.02 -8.65
CA ASN A 167 -13.47 9.51 -9.56
C ASN A 167 -13.45 8.77 -10.91
N HIS A 168 -14.61 8.30 -11.38
CA HIS A 168 -14.77 7.73 -12.73
C HIS A 168 -15.01 8.82 -13.78
N ASP A 169 -13.99 9.60 -14.12
CA ASP A 169 -14.02 10.62 -15.20
C ASP A 169 -15.20 11.62 -15.08
N GLY A 170 -15.53 12.04 -13.86
CA GLY A 170 -16.64 12.94 -13.55
C GLY A 170 -18.00 12.26 -13.36
N LEU A 171 -18.08 10.92 -13.53
CA LEU A 171 -19.31 10.16 -13.30
C LEU A 171 -19.58 9.89 -11.82
N THR A 172 -18.54 9.97 -10.98
CA THR A 172 -18.67 9.86 -9.53
C THR A 172 -18.05 11.09 -8.87
N GLN A 173 -18.28 11.24 -7.56
CA GLN A 173 -17.56 12.24 -6.78
C GLN A 173 -16.08 11.87 -6.65
N ASP A 174 -15.27 12.88 -6.34
CA ASP A 174 -13.86 12.71 -5.96
C ASP A 174 -13.72 11.85 -4.71
N GLY A 175 -12.68 11.02 -4.71
CA GLY A 175 -12.38 10.04 -3.68
C GLY A 175 -10.98 10.20 -3.10
N ILE A 176 -10.48 9.09 -2.57
CA ILE A 176 -9.17 9.04 -1.90
C ILE A 176 -8.02 9.42 -2.83
N ALA A 177 -8.07 9.02 -4.11
CA ALA A 177 -7.03 9.32 -5.09
C ALA A 177 -6.90 10.82 -5.32
N GLU A 178 -8.01 11.52 -5.56
CA GLU A 178 -8.03 12.96 -5.80
C GLU A 178 -7.58 13.74 -4.55
N ALA A 179 -7.99 13.30 -3.36
CA ALA A 179 -7.50 13.85 -2.10
C ALA A 179 -5.98 13.65 -1.91
N PHE A 180 -5.43 12.50 -2.35
CA PHE A 180 -3.99 12.27 -2.35
C PHE A 180 -3.27 13.16 -3.37
N GLU A 181 -3.87 13.45 -4.53
CA GLU A 181 -3.28 14.39 -5.49
C GLU A 181 -3.18 15.80 -4.92
N GLU A 182 -4.23 16.29 -4.26
CA GLU A 182 -4.22 17.60 -3.60
C GLU A 182 -3.16 17.64 -2.49
N PHE A 183 -3.08 16.59 -1.66
CA PHE A 183 -2.02 16.41 -0.69
C PHE A 183 -0.64 16.47 -1.36
N ALA A 184 -0.42 15.68 -2.41
CA ALA A 184 0.87 15.60 -3.09
C ALA A 184 1.30 16.94 -3.70
N ARG A 185 0.36 17.72 -4.25
CA ARG A 185 0.62 19.09 -4.74
C ARG A 185 1.01 20.02 -3.60
N ARG A 186 0.29 19.99 -2.48
CA ARG A 186 0.60 20.80 -1.30
C ARG A 186 1.96 20.47 -0.69
N GLU A 187 2.33 19.20 -0.63
CA GLU A 187 3.63 18.73 -0.14
C GLU A 187 4.75 18.86 -1.19
N GLY A 188 4.47 19.37 -2.39
CA GLY A 188 5.48 19.60 -3.43
C GLY A 188 6.07 18.32 -4.05
N LEU A 189 5.37 17.19 -3.97
CA LEU A 189 5.85 15.91 -4.52
C LEU A 189 6.00 16.01 -6.05
N PRO A 190 7.08 15.45 -6.64
CA PRO A 190 7.50 15.77 -8.01
C PRO A 190 6.63 15.18 -9.13
N PHE A 191 5.57 14.44 -8.81
CA PHE A 191 4.82 13.62 -9.75
C PHE A 191 3.33 14.01 -9.93
N PHE A 192 2.89 15.12 -9.34
CA PHE A 192 1.55 15.71 -9.55
C PHE A 192 1.58 17.23 -9.82
N ARG A 193 2.70 17.71 -10.38
CA ARG A 193 2.91 19.11 -10.75
C ARG A 193 2.02 19.55 -11.92
#